data_AF-A0A382CAE7-F1
#
_entry.id   AF-A0A382CAE7-F1
#
_cell.length_a   1.000
_cell.length_b   1.000
_cell.length_c   1.000
_cell.angle_alpha   90.00
_cell.angle_beta   90.00
_cell.angle_gamma   90.00
#
_symmetry.space_group_name_H-M   'P 1'
#
loop_
_entity.id
_entity.type
_entity.pdbx_description
1 polymer ?
#
loop_
_entity_poly.entity_id
_entity_poly.type
_entity_poly.pdbx_seq_one_letter_code
_entity_poly.pdbx_strand_id
1 'polypeptide(L)' 'MSDLLVSRKEHSFWMREALHLAEIARDDGEVPVGAIITCHDRIIGKGYNQR' A
#
# COMPACT_ATOMS: atom_id res chain seq x y z
N MET A 1 -20.21 15.00 -3.79
CA MET A 1 -18.76 15.34 -3.80
C MET A 1 -17.93 14.46 -2.85
N SER A 2 -18.52 13.80 -1.84
CA SER A 2 -17.85 12.83 -0.95
C SER A 2 -17.30 11.58 -1.67
N ASP A 3 -18.00 11.13 -2.70
CA ASP A 3 -17.76 9.82 -3.32
C ASP A 3 -16.53 9.78 -4.24
N LEU A 4 -15.91 10.93 -4.50
CA LEU A 4 -14.67 11.01 -5.29
C LEU A 4 -13.44 10.65 -4.45
N LEU A 5 -13.47 10.88 -3.14
CA LEU A 5 -12.31 10.66 -2.27
C LEU A 5 -12.28 9.29 -1.59
N VAL A 6 -13.44 8.63 -1.47
CA VAL A 6 -13.55 7.35 -0.77
C VAL A 6 -13.41 6.19 -1.76
N SER A 7 -12.42 5.34 -1.54
CA SER A 7 -12.28 4.06 -2.24
C SER A 7 -13.53 3.22 -2.04
N ARG A 8 -14.08 2.65 -3.13
CA ARG A 8 -15.17 1.67 -3.08
C ARG A 8 -14.70 0.27 -2.65
N LYS A 9 -13.38 0.08 -2.54
CA LYS A 9 -12.79 -1.16 -2.03
C LYS A 9 -12.51 -1.05 -0.54
N GLU A 10 -12.73 -2.15 0.17
CA GLU A 10 -12.34 -2.35 1.56
C GLU A 10 -10.85 -2.10 1.79
N HIS A 11 -10.47 -1.56 2.94
CA HIS A 11 -9.07 -1.34 3.30
C HIS A 11 -8.24 -2.63 3.23
N SER A 12 -8.82 -3.77 3.61
CA SER A 12 -8.17 -5.09 3.53
C SER A 12 -7.79 -5.48 2.10
N PHE A 13 -8.50 -4.98 1.07
CA PHE A 13 -8.10 -5.18 -0.32
C PHE A 13 -6.74 -4.53 -0.61
N TRP A 14 -6.59 -3.27 -0.17
CA TRP A 14 -5.39 -2.47 -0.36
C TRP A 14 -4.23 -2.95 0.51
N MET A 15 -4.51 -3.35 1.75
CA MET A 15 -3.49 -3.78 2.70
C MET A 15 -2.68 -4.98 2.21
N ARG A 16 -3.26 -5.87 1.39
CA ARG A 16 -2.51 -6.99 0.78
C ARG A 16 -1.30 -6.51 -0.03
N GLU A 17 -1.44 -5.39 -0.74
CA GLU A 17 -0.33 -4.82 -1.50
C GLU A 17 0.74 -4.22 -0.58
N ALA A 18 0.33 -3.53 0.48
CA ALA A 18 1.26 -2.98 1.46
C ALA A 18 2.04 -4.08 2.20
N LEU A 19 1.38 -5.20 2.52
CA LEU A 19 2.02 -6.38 3.12
C LEU A 19 2.99 -7.05 2.15
N HIS A 20 2.64 -7.16 0.87
CA HIS A 20 3.57 -7.67 -0.15
C HIS A 20 4.84 -6.80 -0.24
N LEU A 21 4.70 -5.47 -0.21
CA LEU A 21 5.84 -4.54 -0.16
C LEU A 21 6.68 -4.71 1.13
N ALA A 22 6.06 -5.00 2.27
CA ALA A 22 6.76 -5.30 3.51
C ALA A 22 7.52 -6.65 3.45
N GLU A 23 7.01 -7.64 2.71
CA GLU A 23 7.72 -8.89 2.43
C GLU A 23 8.98 -8.64 1.61
N ILE A 24 8.90 -7.77 0.59
CA ILE A 24 10.08 -7.37 -0.20
C ILE A 24 11.13 -6.72 0.71
N ALA A 25 10.72 -5.76 1.57
CA ALA A 25 11.63 -5.16 2.55
C ALA A 25 12.31 -6.22 3.43
N ARG A 26 11.53 -7.17 3.96
CA ARG A 26 12.07 -8.28 4.77
C ARG A 26 13.10 -9.09 4.00
N ASP A 27 12.80 -9.43 2.75
CA ASP A 27 13.66 -10.26 1.91
C ASP A 27 14.95 -9.52 1.51
N ASP A 28 14.91 -8.19 1.44
CA ASP A 28 16.07 -7.30 1.27
C ASP A 28 16.88 -7.10 2.58
N GLY A 29 16.41 -7.66 3.71
CA GLY A 29 17.05 -7.52 5.03
C GLY A 29 16.69 -6.23 5.79
N GLU A 30 15.70 -5.49 5.28
CA GLU A 30 15.22 -4.22 5.81
C GLU A 30 14.11 -4.41 6.85
N VAL A 31 13.79 -3.34 7.60
CA VAL A 31 12.61 -3.35 8.50
C VAL A 31 11.35 -3.57 7.65
N PRO A 32 10.49 -4.57 7.96
CA PRO A 32 9.40 -5.00 7.10
C PRO A 32 8.20 -4.04 7.13
N VAL A 33 8.34 -2.91 6.44
CA VAL A 33 7.32 -1.87 6.31
C VAL A 33 7.06 -1.60 4.84
N GLY A 34 5.79 -1.67 4.45
CA GLY A 34 5.31 -1.31 3.11
C GLY A 34 4.14 -0.34 3.19
N ALA A 35 4.01 0.52 2.17
CA ALA A 35 2.98 1.55 2.11
C ALA A 35 2.49 1.77 0.69
N ILE A 36 1.23 2.16 0.55
CA ILE A 36 0.61 2.54 -0.72
C ILE A 36 -0.23 3.81 -0.55
N ILE A 37 -0.38 4.57 -1.63
CA ILE A 37 -1.29 5.72 -1.72
C ILE A 37 -2.34 5.39 -2.77
N THR A 38 -3.62 5.55 -2.44
CA THR A 38 -4.73 5.30 -3.36
C THR A 38 -5.54 6.56 -3.65
N CYS A 39 -6.09 6.65 -4.85
CA CYS A 39 -6.98 7.71 -5.30
C CYS A 39 -7.92 7.14 -6.38
N HIS A 40 -9.23 7.39 -6.27
CA HIS A 40 -10.24 6.91 -7.22
C HIS A 40 -10.11 5.40 -7.58
N ASP A 41 -10.07 4.53 -6.56
CA ASP A 41 -9.91 3.07 -6.70
C ASP A 41 -8.63 2.59 -7.41
N ARG A 42 -7.59 3.42 -7.43
CA ARG A 42 -6.29 3.10 -8.05
C ARG A 42 -5.15 3.39 -7.09
N ILE A 43 -4.08 2.61 -7.20
CA ILE A 43 -2.82 2.90 -6.51
C ILE A 43 -2.06 3.94 -7.34
N ILE A 44 -1.69 5.05 -6.70
CA ILE A 44 -0.90 6.13 -7.31
C ILE A 44 0.51 6.24 -6.72
N GLY A 45 0.81 5.48 -5.67
CA GLY A 45 2.15 5.40 -5.08
C GLY A 45 2.33 4.09 -4.31
N LYS A 46 3.57 3.58 -4.32
CA LYS A 46 4.00 2.38 -3.60
C LYS A 46 5.39 2.62 -3.03
N GLY A 47 5.69 2.05 -1.87
CA GLY A 47 7.02 2.11 -1.26
C GLY A 47 7.19 1.09 -0.14
N TYR A 48 8.45 0.81 0.19
CA TYR A 48 8.87 -0.05 1.29
C TYR A 48 10.15 0.48 1.92
N ASN A 49 10.52 0.02 3.13
CA ASN A 49 11.74 0.46 3.80
C ASN A 49 13.00 0.01 3.04
N GLN A 50 14.02 0.88 2.97
CA GLN A 50 15.27 0.63 2.20
C GLN A 50 16.49 1.25 2.93
N ARG A 51 16.46 1.32 4.26
CA ARG A 51 17.48 1.97 5.10
C ARG A 51 17.58 1.35 6.49
#